data_AF-A0A9P9A170-F1
#
_entry.id   AF-A0A9P9A170-F1
#
_cell.length_a   1.000
_cell.length_b   1.000
_cell.length_c   1.000
_cell.angle_alpha   90.00
_cell.angle_beta   90.00
_cell.angle_gamma   90.00
#
_symmetry.space_group_name_H-M   'P 1'
#
loop_
_entity.id
_entity.type
_entity.pdbx_description
1 polymer ?
#
loop_
_entity_poly.entity_id
_entity_poly.type
_entity_poly.pdbx_seq_one_letter_code
_entity_poly.pdbx_strand_id
1 'polypeptide(L)'
;MRDFSYIEQWLQGEEDTQSRSSTDHDFEKIQFWQEVTLLELGATKKRPTIRQRVRSLIKPPPVERFPALAMLYNGECVTLTPKSTPDPFVVKAHRRYYMTYTAGNRIEITVSKYLTDLEKNIHVRKTVVWTPPPSTEHSADLWAPELHAIRGRWYIYYAAANPARGNESHRMYVLGGPSATDDPTQGQWEFLGRIHGMPDQWAIDGTVFELNNALYFVYSGWPLDDHSNSDLTQQLFIMKLEDPTMAGSEPVMISAPEHPWEFTTDNNGAHGINEGPQFLKSPDGSWKGIVYSAAGSWTPRYKLAVLHYNGGDPLNPRSWPKGQQPLLESSGHDKGPWGPGHGSFINIGDETLCIFHGTDREDEGWENRKARCQRVMFTEVGPYMGHTCGHAESEKQPKKGLVDKLRRRLSKQKDEIVPDKKANSLKVLLGNC
;
A
#
# COMPACT_ATOMS: atom_id res chain seq x y z
N MET A 1 41.20 10.72 -17.40
CA MET A 1 41.90 9.69 -16.61
C MET A 1 42.13 10.28 -15.24
N ARG A 2 41.39 9.84 -14.22
CA ARG A 2 41.62 10.26 -12.83
C ARG A 2 42.60 9.27 -12.21
N ASP A 3 43.52 9.80 -11.41
CA ASP A 3 44.62 9.09 -10.77
C ASP A 3 44.11 8.08 -9.74
N PHE A 4 44.57 6.83 -9.84
CA PHE A 4 44.14 5.68 -9.03
C PHE A 4 45.18 5.25 -7.99
N SER A 5 46.20 6.08 -7.74
CA SER A 5 47.31 5.79 -6.81
C SER A 5 46.89 5.39 -5.40
N TYR A 6 45.71 5.85 -4.93
CA TYR A 6 45.16 5.46 -3.63
C TYR A 6 44.73 3.98 -3.55
N ILE A 7 44.29 3.39 -4.67
CA ILE A 7 43.83 2.00 -4.72
C ILE A 7 45.02 1.03 -4.68
N GLU A 8 46.16 1.40 -5.27
CA GLU A 8 47.37 0.58 -5.22
C GLU A 8 48.00 0.52 -3.83
N GLN A 9 47.94 1.60 -3.05
CA GLN A 9 48.40 1.60 -1.66
C GLN A 9 47.54 0.69 -0.76
N TRP A 10 46.23 0.64 -0.99
CA TRP A 10 45.33 -0.24 -0.22
C TRP A 10 45.54 -1.74 -0.53
N LEU A 11 45.90 -2.07 -1.77
CA LEU A 11 46.20 -3.45 -2.18
C LEU A 11 47.55 -3.98 -1.64
N GLN A 12 48.43 -3.11 -1.15
CA GLN A 12 49.74 -3.50 -0.60
C GLN A 12 49.74 -3.75 0.90
N GLY A 13 48.61 -3.58 1.60
CA GLY A 13 48.40 -4.11 2.94
C GLY A 13 49.21 -3.41 4.04
N GLU A 14 49.44 -2.10 3.94
CA GLU A 14 49.90 -1.31 5.10
C GLU A 14 48.68 -0.83 5.90
N GLU A 15 48.46 -1.45 7.07
CA GLU A 15 47.48 -1.02 8.07
C GLU A 15 47.93 0.31 8.67
N ASP A 16 47.11 1.35 8.51
CA ASP A 16 47.21 2.53 9.37
C ASP A 16 46.09 2.46 10.43
N THR A 17 46.53 2.38 11.68
CA THR A 17 45.70 2.18 12.85
C THR A 17 45.25 3.54 13.38
N GLN A 18 44.03 3.97 13.08
CA GLN A 18 43.33 4.92 13.95
C GLN A 18 41.81 5.00 13.72
N SER A 19 41.11 4.92 14.85
CA SER A 19 39.67 4.99 15.12
C SER A 19 38.80 5.81 14.15
N ARG A 20 37.75 5.18 13.58
CA ARG A 20 36.54 5.86 13.10
C ARG A 20 35.26 5.10 13.44
N SER A 21 34.22 5.88 13.72
CA SER A 21 32.93 5.51 14.33
C SER A 21 31.99 4.71 13.41
N SER A 22 31.04 4.01 14.04
CA SER A 22 30.11 3.02 13.47
C SER A 22 29.04 3.54 12.48
N THR A 23 29.29 4.62 11.75
CA THR A 23 28.36 5.18 10.74
C THR A 23 28.87 5.10 9.30
N ASP A 24 30.14 4.74 9.08
CA ASP A 24 30.73 4.62 7.74
C ASP A 24 30.60 3.22 7.12
N HIS A 25 30.24 2.20 7.91
CA HIS A 25 30.16 0.81 7.46
C HIS A 25 29.01 0.52 6.47
N ASP A 26 28.00 1.39 6.38
CA ASP A 26 26.89 1.23 5.43
C ASP A 26 27.15 1.97 4.10
N PHE A 27 27.96 3.03 4.11
CA PHE A 27 28.36 3.73 2.89
C PHE A 27 29.39 2.94 2.07
N GLU A 28 30.35 2.28 2.72
CA GLU A 28 31.34 1.44 2.05
C GLU A 28 30.70 0.19 1.41
N LYS A 29 29.66 -0.39 2.02
CA LYS A 29 28.92 -1.52 1.43
C LYS A 29 28.14 -1.13 0.18
N ILE A 30 27.52 0.05 0.18
CA ILE A 30 26.74 0.54 -0.98
C ILE A 30 27.67 0.86 -2.15
N GLN A 31 28.83 1.44 -1.88
CA GLN A 31 29.84 1.74 -2.89
C GLN A 31 30.47 0.45 -3.46
N PHE A 32 30.73 -0.55 -2.61
CA PHE A 32 31.20 -1.88 -3.02
C PHE A 32 30.23 -2.58 -3.98
N TRP A 33 28.92 -2.55 -3.72
CA TRP A 33 27.94 -3.19 -4.62
C TRP A 33 27.77 -2.44 -5.94
N GLN A 34 27.88 -1.11 -5.94
CA GLN A 34 27.90 -0.33 -7.19
C GLN A 34 29.14 -0.64 -8.05
N GLU A 35 30.31 -0.82 -7.44
CA GLU A 35 31.53 -1.24 -8.15
C GLU A 35 31.44 -2.68 -8.67
N VAL A 36 30.82 -3.60 -7.92
CA VAL A 36 30.54 -4.98 -8.35
C VAL A 36 29.59 -5.02 -9.55
N THR A 37 28.50 -4.22 -9.53
CA THR A 37 27.56 -4.14 -10.65
C THR A 37 28.20 -3.53 -11.90
N LEU A 38 29.08 -2.53 -11.75
CA LEU A 38 29.84 -1.96 -12.86
C LEU A 38 30.86 -2.95 -13.45
N LEU A 39 31.49 -3.79 -12.62
CA LEU A 39 32.36 -4.88 -13.05
C LEU A 39 31.59 -6.00 -13.78
N GLU A 40 30.39 -6.35 -13.32
CA GLU A 40 29.51 -7.32 -14.00
C GLU A 40 29.03 -6.81 -15.37
N LEU A 41 28.64 -5.54 -15.45
CA LEU A 41 28.25 -4.89 -16.70
C LEU A 41 29.42 -4.82 -17.70
N GLY A 42 30.64 -4.55 -17.22
CA GLY A 42 31.86 -4.57 -18.04
C GLY A 42 32.31 -5.98 -18.48
N ALA A 43 32.07 -7.01 -17.65
CA ALA A 43 32.51 -8.38 -17.91
C ALA A 43 31.69 -9.11 -18.99
N THR A 44 30.51 -8.59 -19.37
CA THR A 44 29.71 -9.12 -20.48
C THR A 44 30.44 -9.10 -21.84
N LYS A 45 31.52 -8.32 -21.97
CA LYS A 45 32.22 -8.17 -23.25
C LYS A 45 33.47 -9.02 -23.47
N LYS A 46 34.17 -9.57 -22.45
CA LYS A 46 35.41 -10.36 -22.71
C LYS A 46 35.72 -11.45 -21.66
N ARG A 47 35.63 -12.70 -22.11
CA ARG A 47 36.30 -13.95 -21.65
C ARG A 47 35.66 -14.76 -20.48
N PRO A 48 35.42 -16.07 -20.67
CA PRO A 48 34.69 -16.94 -19.73
C PRO A 48 35.42 -17.30 -18.43
N THR A 49 36.76 -17.19 -18.37
CA THR A 49 37.57 -17.56 -17.20
C THR A 49 37.54 -16.53 -16.06
N ILE A 50 37.28 -15.26 -16.36
CA ILE A 50 37.11 -14.21 -15.33
C ILE A 50 35.75 -14.34 -14.65
N ARG A 51 34.70 -14.69 -15.41
CA ARG A 51 33.35 -14.94 -14.91
C ARG A 51 33.29 -16.08 -13.88
N GLN A 52 34.12 -17.11 -14.06
CA GLN A 52 34.23 -18.22 -13.10
C GLN A 52 34.97 -17.83 -11.81
N ARG A 53 36.01 -17.00 -11.90
CA ARG A 53 36.74 -16.50 -10.71
C ARG A 53 35.93 -15.48 -9.90
N VAL A 54 35.18 -14.59 -10.55
CA VAL A 54 34.27 -13.65 -9.86
C VAL A 54 33.14 -14.40 -9.15
N ARG A 55 32.55 -15.43 -9.77
CA ARG A 55 31.54 -16.29 -9.12
C ARG A 55 32.08 -17.13 -7.95
N SER A 56 33.38 -17.42 -7.90
CA SER A 56 33.98 -18.16 -6.78
C SER A 56 34.35 -17.27 -5.59
N LEU A 57 34.62 -15.98 -5.83
CA LEU A 57 34.93 -14.98 -4.80
C LEU A 57 33.66 -14.35 -4.22
N ILE A 58 32.64 -14.16 -5.06
CA ILE A 58 31.30 -13.73 -4.66
C ILE A 58 30.42 -14.98 -4.57
N LYS A 59 30.64 -15.79 -3.52
CA LYS A 59 29.46 -16.47 -2.99
C LYS A 59 28.66 -15.37 -2.31
N PRO A 60 27.41 -15.08 -2.73
CA PRO A 60 26.55 -14.29 -1.88
C PRO A 60 26.63 -14.92 -0.48
N PRO A 61 26.68 -14.13 0.61
CA PRO A 61 26.55 -14.70 1.94
C PRO A 61 25.38 -15.67 1.84
N PRO A 62 25.52 -16.91 2.35
CA PRO A 62 24.40 -17.82 2.31
C PRO A 62 23.21 -17.01 2.79
N VAL A 63 22.20 -16.85 1.93
CA VAL A 63 20.92 -16.36 2.40
C VAL A 63 20.62 -17.36 3.49
N GLU A 64 20.76 -16.94 4.74
CA GLU A 64 20.20 -17.70 5.83
C GLU A 64 18.74 -17.76 5.44
N ARG A 65 18.34 -18.87 4.79
CA ARG A 65 16.97 -19.32 4.82
C ARG A 65 16.72 -19.41 6.30
N PHE A 66 16.13 -18.37 6.90
CA PHE A 66 15.81 -18.37 8.31
C PHE A 66 15.07 -19.68 8.60
N PRO A 67 15.68 -20.69 9.26
CA PRO A 67 15.05 -21.99 9.39
C PRO A 67 14.01 -22.00 10.52
N ALA A 68 13.34 -20.88 10.78
CA ALA A 68 12.45 -20.74 11.95
C ALA A 68 11.23 -19.83 11.76
N LEU A 69 11.21 -18.84 10.85
CA LEU A 69 10.04 -17.96 10.64
C LEU A 69 9.03 -18.53 9.62
N ALA A 70 9.49 -19.36 8.68
CA ALA A 70 8.63 -20.09 7.75
C ALA A 70 7.72 -21.13 8.43
N MET A 71 8.01 -21.52 9.68
CA MET A 71 7.22 -22.52 10.41
C MET A 71 6.14 -21.94 11.34
N LEU A 72 6.02 -20.61 11.46
CA LEU A 72 5.10 -19.97 12.43
C LEU A 72 4.18 -18.89 11.86
N TYR A 73 4.44 -18.37 10.66
CA TYR A 73 3.52 -17.41 10.03
C TYR A 73 2.31 -18.15 9.45
N ASN A 74 1.12 -17.80 9.93
CA ASN A 74 -0.10 -18.30 9.35
C ASN A 74 -0.44 -17.51 8.09
N GLY A 75 -0.29 -18.16 6.93
CA GLY A 75 -0.66 -17.59 5.64
C GLY A 75 -2.15 -17.58 5.34
N GLU A 76 -3.01 -18.19 6.18
CA GLU A 76 -4.45 -18.31 5.89
C GLU A 76 -5.09 -16.97 5.47
N CYS A 77 -5.85 -17.04 4.37
CA CYS A 77 -6.57 -15.91 3.81
C CYS A 77 -8.07 -16.10 4.02
N VAL A 78 -8.73 -15.07 4.57
CA VAL A 78 -10.18 -15.06 4.80
C VAL A 78 -10.86 -14.31 3.67
N THR A 79 -11.88 -14.90 3.05
CA THR A 79 -12.77 -14.17 2.14
C THR A 79 -13.70 -13.29 2.97
N LEU A 80 -13.66 -11.98 2.75
CA LEU A 80 -14.48 -11.02 3.50
C LEU A 80 -15.81 -10.71 2.81
N THR A 81 -15.97 -11.02 1.53
CA THR A 81 -17.22 -10.74 0.82
C THR A 81 -17.56 -11.86 -0.14
N PRO A 82 -18.85 -12.24 -0.27
CA PRO A 82 -19.25 -13.31 -1.19
C PRO A 82 -19.35 -12.82 -2.64
N LYS A 83 -19.27 -11.50 -2.88
CA LYS A 83 -19.44 -10.84 -4.18
C LYS A 83 -18.22 -9.99 -4.52
N SER A 84 -18.08 -9.63 -5.79
CA SER A 84 -17.07 -8.68 -6.27
C SER A 84 -17.13 -7.37 -5.48
N THR A 85 -16.00 -6.98 -4.93
CA THR A 85 -15.74 -5.76 -4.16
C THR A 85 -14.31 -5.30 -4.43
N PRO A 86 -14.02 -4.83 -5.66
CA PRO A 86 -12.69 -4.38 -6.01
C PRO A 86 -12.29 -3.15 -5.19
N ASP A 87 -10.97 -3.02 -4.98
CA ASP A 87 -10.36 -1.88 -4.30
C ASP A 87 -10.97 -1.61 -2.90
N PRO A 88 -11.02 -2.64 -2.01
CA PRO A 88 -11.71 -2.53 -0.74
C PRO A 88 -10.92 -1.67 0.25
N PHE A 89 -11.54 -0.58 0.70
CA PHE A 89 -11.00 0.28 1.75
C PHE A 89 -11.83 0.15 3.02
N VAL A 90 -11.20 -0.21 4.14
CA VAL A 90 -11.88 -0.41 5.43
C VAL A 90 -11.36 0.53 6.49
N VAL A 91 -12.26 1.25 7.16
CA VAL A 91 -11.94 2.03 8.37
C VAL A 91 -12.82 1.59 9.54
N LYS A 92 -12.25 1.64 10.75
CA LYS A 92 -12.97 1.37 12.00
C LYS A 92 -13.26 2.67 12.73
N ALA A 93 -14.54 2.98 12.91
CA ALA A 93 -15.01 4.16 13.66
C ALA A 93 -16.33 3.84 14.34
N HIS A 94 -16.74 4.60 15.36
CA HIS A 94 -18.02 4.39 16.07
C HIS A 94 -18.30 2.94 16.49
N ARG A 95 -17.24 2.17 16.80
CA ARG A 95 -17.29 0.73 17.14
C ARG A 95 -17.87 -0.15 16.02
N ARG A 96 -17.78 0.29 14.77
CA ARG A 96 -18.22 -0.38 13.54
C ARG A 96 -17.09 -0.39 12.51
N TYR A 97 -17.25 -1.20 11.49
CA TYR A 97 -16.41 -1.22 10.30
C TYR A 97 -17.20 -0.58 9.16
N TYR A 98 -16.56 0.34 8.46
CA TYR A 98 -17.08 0.99 7.27
C TYR A 98 -16.18 0.58 6.11
N MET A 99 -16.78 0.02 5.07
CA MET A 99 -16.09 -0.42 3.87
C MET A 99 -16.64 0.31 2.65
N THR A 100 -15.73 0.92 1.89
CA THR A 100 -15.96 1.41 0.54
C THR A 100 -15.25 0.49 -0.45
N TYR A 101 -15.72 0.46 -1.70
CA TYR A 101 -15.15 -0.36 -2.77
C TYR A 101 -15.61 0.18 -4.12
N THR A 102 -14.95 -0.21 -5.20
CA THR A 102 -15.29 0.20 -6.57
C THR A 102 -16.64 -0.39 -7.01
N ALA A 103 -17.68 0.46 -7.04
CA ALA A 103 -18.99 0.13 -7.59
C ALA A 103 -19.18 0.62 -9.04
N GLY A 104 -18.25 1.46 -9.55
CA GLY A 104 -18.18 1.92 -10.94
C GLY A 104 -19.10 3.10 -11.29
N ASN A 105 -20.28 3.20 -10.69
CA ASN A 105 -21.27 4.24 -11.04
C ASN A 105 -21.79 5.07 -9.85
N ARG A 106 -21.32 4.79 -8.64
CA ARG A 106 -21.73 5.45 -7.40
C ARG A 106 -20.68 5.21 -6.32
N ILE A 107 -20.75 6.00 -5.25
CA ILE A 107 -20.01 5.73 -4.03
C ILE A 107 -21.00 5.20 -2.98
N GLU A 108 -20.71 4.02 -2.45
CA GLU A 108 -21.48 3.40 -1.38
C GLU A 108 -20.60 3.00 -0.20
N ILE A 109 -21.17 3.12 1.01
CA ILE A 109 -20.55 2.69 2.25
C ILE A 109 -21.32 1.47 2.76
N THR A 110 -20.58 0.38 2.98
CA THR A 110 -21.06 -0.82 3.65
C THR A 110 -20.65 -0.75 5.12
N VAL A 111 -21.61 -0.81 6.04
CA VAL A 111 -21.35 -0.78 7.49
C VAL A 111 -21.70 -2.10 8.14
N SER A 112 -20.84 -2.57 9.03
CA SER A 112 -21.07 -3.75 9.86
C SER A 112 -20.54 -3.56 11.28
N LYS A 113 -21.05 -4.35 12.22
CA LYS A 113 -20.52 -4.35 13.60
C LYS A 113 -19.24 -5.17 13.69
N TYR A 114 -19.20 -6.31 13.00
CA TYR A 114 -18.02 -7.18 12.94
C TYR A 114 -17.50 -7.24 11.50
N LEU A 115 -16.18 -7.31 11.33
CA LEU A 115 -15.58 -7.42 9.99
C LEU A 115 -16.06 -8.70 9.27
N THR A 116 -16.25 -9.78 10.02
CA THR A 116 -16.75 -11.07 9.52
C THR A 116 -18.21 -11.06 9.08
N ASP A 117 -18.99 -10.05 9.48
CA ASP A 117 -20.39 -9.92 9.03
C ASP A 117 -20.47 -9.64 7.51
N LEU A 118 -19.42 -9.03 6.95
CA LEU A 118 -19.28 -8.78 5.52
C LEU A 118 -19.28 -10.09 4.70
N GLU A 119 -18.67 -11.16 5.24
CA GLU A 119 -18.49 -12.46 4.55
C GLU A 119 -19.85 -13.10 4.26
N LYS A 120 -20.77 -13.01 5.22
CA LYS A 120 -22.11 -13.60 5.13
C LYS A 120 -23.16 -12.62 4.63
N ASN A 121 -22.79 -11.34 4.49
CA ASN A 121 -23.73 -10.25 4.25
C ASN A 121 -24.90 -10.25 5.26
N ILE A 122 -24.59 -10.56 6.53
CA ILE A 122 -25.57 -10.62 7.63
C ILE A 122 -25.38 -9.40 8.51
N HIS A 123 -26.45 -8.72 8.91
CA HIS A 123 -26.39 -7.49 9.73
C HIS A 123 -25.53 -6.37 9.12
N VAL A 124 -25.37 -6.40 7.81
CA VAL A 124 -24.69 -5.38 7.02
C VAL A 124 -25.75 -4.38 6.51
N ARG A 125 -25.44 -3.09 6.59
CA ARG A 125 -26.23 -2.04 5.92
C ARG A 125 -25.40 -1.39 4.84
N LYS A 126 -25.99 -1.21 3.66
CA LYS A 126 -25.38 -0.46 2.55
C LYS A 126 -26.07 0.87 2.38
N THR A 127 -25.31 1.92 2.15
CA THR A 127 -25.83 3.26 1.91
C THR A 127 -25.07 3.89 0.76
N VAL A 128 -25.79 4.23 -0.31
CA VAL A 128 -25.25 5.05 -1.40
C VAL A 128 -25.14 6.47 -0.85
N VAL A 129 -23.94 7.01 -0.83
CA VAL A 129 -23.65 8.35 -0.30
C VAL A 129 -23.48 9.39 -1.40
N TRP A 130 -23.16 8.94 -2.61
CA TRP A 130 -23.00 9.82 -3.76
C TRP A 130 -23.29 9.10 -5.08
N THR A 131 -24.03 9.77 -5.94
CA THR A 131 -24.19 9.43 -7.35
C THR A 131 -23.90 10.70 -8.15
N PRO A 132 -22.89 10.71 -9.04
CA PRO A 132 -22.56 11.91 -9.78
C PRO A 132 -23.67 12.28 -10.77
N PRO A 133 -23.88 13.57 -11.07
CA PRO A 133 -24.73 13.96 -12.18
C PRO A 133 -24.21 13.35 -13.49
N PRO A 134 -25.10 12.86 -14.37
CA PRO A 134 -24.69 12.21 -15.62
C PRO A 134 -23.96 13.19 -16.54
N SER A 135 -23.07 12.66 -17.38
CA SER A 135 -22.35 13.42 -18.42
C SER A 135 -21.47 14.56 -17.91
N THR A 136 -20.91 14.41 -16.71
CA THR A 136 -19.92 15.32 -16.11
C THR A 136 -18.52 14.72 -16.11
N GLU A 137 -17.49 15.54 -15.84
CA GLU A 137 -16.08 15.13 -15.73
C GLU A 137 -15.77 14.03 -14.70
N HIS A 138 -16.74 13.68 -13.86
CA HIS A 138 -16.58 12.75 -12.72
C HIS A 138 -17.75 11.75 -12.64
N SER A 139 -18.29 11.35 -13.80
CA SER A 139 -19.52 10.54 -13.89
C SER A 139 -19.37 9.17 -14.51
N ALA A 140 -18.18 8.84 -15.04
CA ALA A 140 -17.83 7.51 -15.52
C ALA A 140 -16.74 6.90 -14.64
N ASP A 141 -16.72 5.57 -14.57
CA ASP A 141 -15.60 4.80 -14.02
C ASP A 141 -15.18 5.28 -12.62
N LEU A 142 -16.14 5.33 -11.70
CA LEU A 142 -15.88 5.73 -10.30
C LEU A 142 -15.10 4.61 -9.60
N TRP A 143 -13.81 4.85 -9.36
CA TRP A 143 -12.86 3.88 -8.85
C TRP A 143 -12.33 4.22 -7.45
N ALA A 144 -12.03 3.16 -6.70
CA ALA A 144 -11.27 3.14 -5.46
C ALA A 144 -11.63 4.23 -4.43
N PRO A 145 -12.92 4.36 -4.01
CA PRO A 145 -13.26 5.30 -2.97
C PRO A 145 -12.64 4.93 -1.62
N GLU A 146 -11.98 5.89 -0.96
CA GLU A 146 -11.44 5.74 0.39
C GLU A 146 -12.09 6.69 1.39
N LEU A 147 -12.57 6.15 2.52
CA LEU A 147 -13.23 6.92 3.57
C LEU A 147 -12.27 7.31 4.69
N HIS A 148 -11.95 8.60 4.80
CA HIS A 148 -11.00 9.14 5.78
C HIS A 148 -11.64 10.10 6.76
N ALA A 149 -11.29 10.01 8.04
CA ALA A 149 -11.61 11.04 9.03
C ALA A 149 -10.40 11.97 9.20
N ILE A 150 -10.52 13.21 8.74
CA ILE A 150 -9.40 14.17 8.71
C ILE A 150 -9.83 15.45 9.40
N ARG A 151 -9.07 15.88 10.41
CA ARG A 151 -9.29 17.14 11.14
C ARG A 151 -10.76 17.35 11.58
N GLY A 152 -11.42 16.28 12.00
CA GLY A 152 -12.79 16.30 12.54
C GLY A 152 -13.91 16.15 11.51
N ARG A 153 -13.62 15.88 10.24
CA ARG A 153 -14.62 15.70 9.17
C ARG A 153 -14.36 14.43 8.37
N TRP A 154 -15.42 13.78 7.90
CA TRP A 154 -15.32 12.67 6.95
C TRP A 154 -15.05 13.18 5.53
N TYR A 155 -14.15 12.52 4.81
CA TYR A 155 -13.84 12.76 3.41
C TYR A 155 -13.85 11.44 2.65
N ILE A 156 -14.26 11.47 1.38
CA ILE A 156 -14.04 10.35 0.45
C ILE A 156 -13.20 10.84 -0.72
N TYR A 157 -12.04 10.20 -0.94
CA TYR A 157 -11.22 10.39 -2.12
C TYR A 157 -11.54 9.27 -3.11
N TYR A 158 -11.74 9.61 -4.37
CA TYR A 158 -12.05 8.62 -5.41
C TYR A 158 -11.58 9.12 -6.77
N ALA A 159 -11.35 8.21 -7.71
CA ALA A 159 -11.07 8.56 -9.09
C ALA A 159 -12.35 8.48 -9.92
N ALA A 160 -12.46 9.33 -10.95
CA ALA A 160 -13.54 9.24 -11.93
C ALA A 160 -13.11 9.87 -13.26
N ALA A 161 -13.78 9.46 -14.33
CA ALA A 161 -13.56 9.95 -15.68
C ALA A 161 -14.78 10.73 -16.22
N ASN A 162 -14.51 11.48 -17.29
CA ASN A 162 -15.53 12.00 -18.19
C ASN A 162 -15.98 10.88 -19.15
N PRO A 163 -17.28 10.52 -19.20
CA PRO A 163 -17.78 9.48 -20.11
C PRO A 163 -17.52 9.77 -21.59
N ALA A 164 -17.40 11.04 -22.00
CA ALA A 164 -17.12 11.43 -23.38
C ALA A 164 -15.63 11.32 -23.75
N ARG A 165 -14.74 11.25 -22.76
CA ARG A 165 -13.28 11.19 -22.97
C ARG A 165 -12.67 9.84 -22.58
N GLY A 166 -13.37 9.04 -21.77
CA GLY A 166 -12.91 7.72 -21.34
C GLY A 166 -11.70 7.78 -20.40
N ASN A 167 -10.92 6.69 -20.38
CA ASN A 167 -9.90 6.45 -19.36
C ASN A 167 -8.88 7.59 -19.18
N GLU A 168 -8.42 8.22 -20.27
CA GLU A 168 -7.43 9.32 -20.20
C GLU A 168 -7.87 10.53 -19.35
N SER A 169 -9.17 10.64 -19.10
CA SER A 169 -9.74 11.74 -18.31
C SER A 169 -9.85 11.46 -16.82
N HIS A 170 -9.36 10.31 -16.33
CA HIS A 170 -9.37 10.02 -14.89
C HIS A 170 -8.61 11.07 -14.09
N ARG A 171 -9.25 11.56 -13.04
CA ARG A 171 -8.69 12.50 -12.06
C ARG A 171 -9.16 12.12 -10.67
N MET A 172 -8.47 12.65 -9.66
CA MET A 172 -8.86 12.52 -8.26
C MET A 172 -9.90 13.57 -7.86
N TYR A 173 -10.94 13.11 -7.16
CA TYR A 173 -12.03 13.91 -6.65
C TYR A 173 -12.25 13.67 -5.17
N VAL A 174 -12.85 14.65 -4.48
CA VAL A 174 -13.12 14.62 -3.04
C VAL A 174 -14.59 14.88 -2.77
N LEU A 175 -15.18 14.08 -1.88
CA LEU A 175 -16.46 14.36 -1.23
C LEU A 175 -16.23 14.80 0.21
N GLY A 176 -16.96 15.82 0.64
CA GLY A 176 -17.04 16.26 2.03
C GLY A 176 -18.23 15.66 2.73
N GLY A 177 -17.99 14.87 3.77
CA GLY A 177 -19.03 14.21 4.56
C GLY A 177 -19.44 15.01 5.81
N PRO A 178 -20.22 14.38 6.71
CA PRO A 178 -20.57 14.94 8.01
C PRO A 178 -19.35 15.03 8.95
N SER A 179 -19.57 15.53 10.17
CA SER A 179 -18.56 15.51 11.24
C SER A 179 -18.04 14.09 11.46
N ALA A 180 -16.75 13.95 11.74
CA ALA A 180 -16.12 12.66 12.06
C ALA A 180 -16.67 12.04 13.36
N THR A 181 -17.41 12.81 14.17
CA THR A 181 -18.12 12.31 15.35
C THR A 181 -19.44 11.62 15.01
N ASP A 182 -19.97 11.85 13.81
CA ASP A 182 -21.24 11.31 13.33
C ASP A 182 -21.01 10.08 12.46
N ASP A 183 -22.04 9.23 12.35
CA ASP A 183 -21.98 8.07 11.47
C ASP A 183 -21.90 8.53 10.00
N PRO A 184 -20.86 8.16 9.22
CA PRO A 184 -20.66 8.65 7.84
C PRO A 184 -21.76 8.18 6.87
N THR A 185 -22.60 7.24 7.30
CA THR A 185 -23.78 6.77 6.55
C THR A 185 -25.08 7.47 6.94
N GLN A 186 -25.01 8.41 7.88
CA GLN A 186 -26.13 9.21 8.40
C GLN A 186 -25.73 10.68 8.28
N GLY A 187 -25.84 11.24 7.08
CA GLY A 187 -25.43 12.61 6.83
C GLY A 187 -25.49 12.97 5.36
N GLN A 188 -25.31 14.26 5.08
CA GLN A 188 -25.19 14.75 3.71
C GLN A 188 -23.73 14.70 3.28
N TRP A 189 -23.53 14.37 2.02
CA TRP A 189 -22.24 14.41 1.35
C TRP A 189 -22.29 15.50 0.28
N GLU A 190 -21.25 16.34 0.24
CA GLU A 190 -21.10 17.37 -0.77
C GLU A 190 -19.94 17.04 -1.72
N PHE A 191 -20.10 17.38 -2.99
CA PHE A 191 -19.02 17.28 -3.97
C PHE A 191 -18.09 18.48 -3.84
N LEU A 192 -16.86 18.25 -3.41
CA LEU A 192 -15.85 19.29 -3.25
C LEU A 192 -15.02 19.52 -4.52
N GLY A 193 -15.16 18.65 -5.52
CA GLY A 193 -14.41 18.76 -6.77
C GLY A 193 -13.09 18.02 -6.75
N ARG A 194 -12.18 18.42 -7.63
CA ARG A 194 -10.79 17.92 -7.64
C ARG A 194 -10.04 18.47 -6.44
N ILE A 195 -8.93 17.82 -6.05
CA ILE A 195 -7.96 18.47 -5.16
C ILE A 195 -7.42 19.71 -5.87
N HIS A 196 -7.65 20.89 -5.31
CA HIS A 196 -7.21 22.15 -5.88
C HIS A 196 -5.68 22.21 -5.94
N GLY A 197 -5.13 22.72 -7.06
CA GLY A 197 -3.69 22.83 -7.28
C GLY A 197 -3.01 21.56 -7.78
N MET A 198 -3.71 20.43 -7.86
CA MET A 198 -3.17 19.22 -8.50
C MET A 198 -3.05 19.42 -10.03
N PRO A 199 -1.96 18.98 -10.68
CA PRO A 199 -1.79 19.14 -12.12
C PRO A 199 -2.88 18.37 -12.89
N ASP A 200 -3.10 18.74 -14.16
CA ASP A 200 -4.03 18.05 -15.04
C ASP A 200 -3.44 16.73 -15.60
N GLN A 201 -2.94 15.89 -14.69
CA GLN A 201 -2.34 14.59 -14.93
C GLN A 201 -3.41 13.49 -14.82
N TRP A 202 -3.31 12.41 -15.61
CA TRP A 202 -4.08 11.20 -15.32
C TRP A 202 -3.73 10.69 -13.92
N ALA A 203 -4.74 10.52 -13.07
CA ALA A 203 -4.52 10.17 -11.67
C ALA A 203 -5.66 9.31 -11.10
N ILE A 204 -5.28 8.23 -10.41
CA ILE A 204 -6.19 7.31 -9.71
C ILE A 204 -5.64 6.93 -8.33
N ASP A 205 -6.44 6.19 -7.55
CA ASP A 205 -6.02 5.47 -6.35
C ASP A 205 -5.36 6.35 -5.28
N GLY A 206 -5.89 7.55 -5.08
CA GLY A 206 -5.34 8.49 -4.11
C GLY A 206 -5.68 8.14 -2.66
N THR A 207 -4.65 7.99 -1.83
CA THR A 207 -4.75 7.85 -0.38
C THR A 207 -4.16 9.05 0.34
N VAL A 208 -4.64 9.32 1.56
CA VAL A 208 -4.21 10.47 2.37
C VAL A 208 -3.80 10.02 3.77
N PHE A 209 -2.73 10.61 4.30
CA PHE A 209 -2.24 10.29 5.63
C PHE A 209 -1.45 11.44 6.26
N GLU A 210 -1.34 11.41 7.58
CA GLU A 210 -0.46 12.32 8.31
C GLU A 210 0.92 11.69 8.55
N LEU A 211 1.97 12.44 8.23
CA LEU A 211 3.36 12.07 8.51
C LEU A 211 4.12 13.32 8.97
N ASN A 212 4.86 13.22 10.07
CA ASN A 212 5.64 14.34 10.64
C ASN A 212 4.82 15.65 10.79
N ASN A 213 3.58 15.54 11.28
CA ASN A 213 2.64 16.65 11.49
C ASN A 213 2.22 17.41 10.21
N ALA A 214 2.37 16.80 9.04
CA ALA A 214 1.85 17.31 7.78
C ALA A 214 0.94 16.27 7.11
N LEU A 215 -0.03 16.77 6.34
CA LEU A 215 -0.92 15.93 5.55
C LEU A 215 -0.27 15.68 4.18
N TYR A 216 -0.23 14.42 3.76
CA TYR A 216 0.29 14.01 2.46
C TYR A 216 -0.76 13.21 1.71
N PHE A 217 -0.72 13.34 0.39
CA PHE A 217 -1.53 12.58 -0.54
C PHE A 217 -0.62 11.82 -1.49
N VAL A 218 -0.84 10.51 -1.60
CA VAL A 218 -0.11 9.63 -2.53
C VAL A 218 -1.09 9.02 -3.49
N TYR A 219 -0.77 9.03 -4.78
CA TYR A 219 -1.66 8.56 -5.84
C TYR A 219 -0.87 7.88 -6.96
N SER A 220 -1.57 7.11 -7.79
CA SER A 220 -1.05 6.57 -9.04
C SER A 220 -1.28 7.55 -10.17
N GLY A 221 -0.27 7.83 -10.99
CA GLY A 221 -0.40 8.71 -12.15
C GLY A 221 0.42 8.25 -13.34
N TRP A 222 0.05 8.71 -14.54
CA TRP A 222 0.90 8.60 -15.72
C TRP A 222 2.11 9.54 -15.58
N PRO A 223 3.27 9.27 -16.21
CA PRO A 223 4.45 10.10 -16.04
C PRO A 223 4.18 11.58 -16.34
N LEU A 224 4.62 12.49 -15.45
CA LEU A 224 4.37 13.93 -15.60
C LEU A 224 5.10 14.55 -16.81
N ASP A 225 6.20 13.92 -17.23
CA ASP A 225 7.03 14.32 -18.37
C ASP A 225 6.62 13.65 -19.69
N ASP A 226 5.66 12.72 -19.65
CA ASP A 226 5.09 12.07 -20.82
C ASP A 226 3.63 12.50 -21.05
N HIS A 227 3.40 13.21 -22.16
CA HIS A 227 2.07 13.70 -22.55
C HIS A 227 1.46 12.88 -23.70
N SER A 228 1.97 11.68 -23.95
CA SER A 228 1.45 10.77 -25.00
C SER A 228 0.10 10.13 -24.66
N ASN A 229 -0.41 10.33 -23.43
CA ASN A 229 -1.58 9.63 -22.88
C ASN A 229 -1.45 8.10 -22.95
N SER A 230 -0.23 7.58 -22.81
CA SER A 230 0.03 6.15 -22.78
C SER A 230 -0.38 5.54 -21.44
N ASP A 231 -1.13 4.44 -21.50
CA ASP A 231 -1.51 3.63 -20.34
C ASP A 231 -0.44 2.58 -19.94
N LEU A 232 0.71 2.56 -20.63
CA LEU A 232 1.76 1.57 -20.43
C LEU A 232 2.57 1.78 -19.14
N THR A 233 2.51 2.97 -18.53
CA THR A 233 3.27 3.27 -17.31
C THR A 233 2.41 4.02 -16.29
N GLN A 234 2.36 3.48 -15.07
CA GLN A 234 1.84 4.16 -13.90
C GLN A 234 2.92 4.25 -12.82
N GLN A 235 3.04 5.42 -12.20
CA GLN A 235 4.02 5.76 -11.18
C GLN A 235 3.32 6.29 -9.93
N LEU A 236 3.99 6.19 -8.78
CA LEU A 236 3.49 6.76 -7.53
C LEU A 236 4.05 8.15 -7.33
N PHE A 237 3.14 9.09 -7.06
CA PHE A 237 3.46 10.47 -6.73
C PHE A 237 3.00 10.79 -5.32
N ILE A 238 3.79 11.60 -4.61
CA ILE A 238 3.42 12.18 -3.31
C ILE A 238 3.35 13.69 -3.43
N MET A 239 2.35 14.30 -2.79
CA MET A 239 2.29 15.74 -2.58
C MET A 239 1.92 16.06 -1.14
N LYS A 240 2.39 17.19 -0.63
CA LYS A 240 1.91 17.75 0.63
C LYS A 240 0.55 18.41 0.38
N LEU A 241 -0.36 18.33 1.34
CA LEU A 241 -1.63 19.04 1.34
C LEU A 241 -1.62 20.17 2.38
N GLU A 242 -2.17 21.33 2.04
CA GLU A 242 -2.43 22.43 2.99
C GLU A 242 -3.65 22.07 3.87
N ASP A 243 -4.69 21.60 3.20
CA ASP A 243 -5.92 21.06 3.77
C ASP A 243 -6.40 19.85 2.94
N PRO A 244 -7.42 19.10 3.39
CA PRO A 244 -7.91 17.89 2.70
C PRO A 244 -8.32 18.09 1.22
N THR A 245 -8.41 19.32 0.75
CA THR A 245 -8.85 19.67 -0.61
C THR A 245 -7.88 20.56 -1.39
N MET A 246 -6.74 20.93 -0.82
CA MET A 246 -5.78 21.86 -1.43
C MET A 246 -4.35 21.30 -1.40
N ALA A 247 -3.74 21.18 -2.57
CA ALA A 247 -2.32 20.85 -2.71
C ALA A 247 -1.45 21.97 -2.11
N GLY A 248 -0.49 21.58 -1.28
CA GLY A 248 0.51 22.46 -0.67
C GLY A 248 1.92 22.28 -1.23
N SER A 249 2.06 21.46 -2.26
CA SER A 249 3.28 21.31 -3.06
C SER A 249 2.92 20.77 -4.45
N GLU A 250 3.84 20.91 -5.39
CA GLU A 250 3.84 20.08 -6.60
C GLU A 250 4.00 18.60 -6.24
N PRO A 251 3.46 17.67 -7.04
CA PRO A 251 3.69 16.24 -6.86
C PRO A 251 5.12 15.83 -7.18
N VAL A 252 5.64 14.89 -6.40
CA VAL A 252 6.97 14.29 -6.57
C VAL A 252 6.83 12.79 -6.81
N MET A 253 7.43 12.29 -7.89
CA MET A 253 7.51 10.85 -8.15
C MET A 253 8.38 10.15 -7.11
N ILE A 254 7.82 9.21 -6.36
CA ILE A 254 8.52 8.41 -5.34
C ILE A 254 8.72 6.95 -5.73
N SER A 255 8.01 6.46 -6.76
CA SER A 255 8.23 5.13 -7.32
C SER A 255 7.83 5.06 -8.77
N ALA A 256 8.65 4.38 -9.56
CA ALA A 256 8.34 3.94 -10.92
C ALA A 256 8.65 2.44 -11.05
N PRO A 257 7.96 1.70 -11.93
CA PRO A 257 8.27 0.29 -12.20
C PRO A 257 9.73 0.11 -12.64
N GLU A 258 10.49 -0.70 -11.91
CA GLU A 258 11.93 -0.95 -12.14
C GLU A 258 12.28 -2.44 -12.09
N HIS A 259 11.50 -3.25 -11.38
CA HIS A 259 11.71 -4.68 -11.28
C HIS A 259 10.87 -5.44 -12.31
N PRO A 260 11.38 -6.56 -12.90
CA PRO A 260 10.63 -7.34 -13.87
C PRO A 260 9.25 -7.83 -13.39
N TRP A 261 9.08 -8.03 -12.09
CA TRP A 261 7.82 -8.46 -11.50
C TRP A 261 6.75 -7.36 -11.42
N GLU A 262 7.11 -6.10 -11.66
CA GLU A 262 6.19 -4.96 -11.74
C GLU A 262 5.55 -4.81 -13.13
N PHE A 263 5.97 -5.62 -14.10
CA PHE A 263 5.52 -5.54 -15.48
C PHE A 263 4.58 -6.70 -15.85
N THR A 264 3.54 -6.37 -16.61
CA THR A 264 2.70 -7.31 -17.37
C THR A 264 2.91 -7.02 -18.86
N THR A 265 3.07 -8.05 -19.69
CA THR A 265 3.18 -7.87 -21.15
C THR A 265 1.97 -8.46 -21.85
N ASP A 266 1.36 -7.66 -22.72
CA ASP A 266 0.31 -8.10 -23.63
C ASP A 266 0.55 -7.56 -25.05
N ASN A 267 -0.48 -7.59 -25.91
CA ASN A 267 -0.37 -7.16 -27.31
C ASN A 267 -0.11 -5.65 -27.45
N ASN A 268 -0.38 -4.84 -26.43
CA ASN A 268 -0.17 -3.39 -26.43
C ASN A 268 1.22 -3.00 -25.91
N GLY A 269 1.95 -3.93 -25.29
CA GLY A 269 3.32 -3.71 -24.83
C GLY A 269 3.56 -4.22 -23.41
N ALA A 270 4.67 -3.76 -22.82
CA ALA A 270 4.96 -3.99 -21.41
C ALA A 270 4.34 -2.86 -20.57
N HIS A 271 3.35 -3.23 -19.76
CA HIS A 271 2.68 -2.37 -18.80
C HIS A 271 3.44 -2.40 -17.48
N GLY A 272 4.13 -1.32 -17.16
CA GLY A 272 4.74 -1.11 -15.85
C GLY A 272 3.75 -0.38 -14.94
N ILE A 273 3.25 -1.06 -13.91
CA ILE A 273 2.19 -0.50 -13.05
C ILE A 273 2.69 -0.40 -11.62
N ASN A 274 2.60 0.79 -11.03
CA ASN A 274 2.60 1.01 -9.59
C ASN A 274 1.34 1.81 -9.25
N GLU A 275 0.35 1.19 -8.60
CA GLU A 275 -0.95 1.80 -8.30
C GLU A 275 -1.46 1.40 -6.90
N GLY A 276 -2.69 1.78 -6.51
CA GLY A 276 -3.25 1.41 -5.20
C GLY A 276 -2.37 1.67 -3.97
N PRO A 277 -1.72 2.85 -3.82
CA PRO A 277 -0.88 3.15 -2.67
C PRO A 277 -1.70 3.22 -1.38
N GLN A 278 -1.15 2.70 -0.28
CA GLN A 278 -1.74 2.69 1.05
C GLN A 278 -0.67 2.95 2.10
N PHE A 279 -0.88 3.94 2.96
CA PHE A 279 0.04 4.19 4.05
C PHE A 279 -0.10 3.14 5.16
N LEU A 280 1.00 2.49 5.49
CA LEU A 280 1.06 1.49 6.54
C LEU A 280 2.04 1.94 7.63
N LYS A 281 1.58 1.86 8.87
CA LYS A 281 2.38 2.09 10.06
C LYS A 281 2.21 0.91 11.02
N SER A 282 3.34 0.38 11.47
CA SER A 282 3.39 -0.63 12.53
C SER A 282 2.71 -0.12 13.81
N PRO A 283 2.06 -0.99 14.61
CA PRO A 283 1.40 -0.57 15.85
C PRO A 283 2.30 0.19 16.83
N ASP A 284 3.58 -0.17 16.92
CA ASP A 284 4.58 0.51 17.75
C ASP A 284 5.21 1.75 17.08
N GLY A 285 4.94 1.95 15.79
CA GLY A 285 5.44 3.06 14.99
C GLY A 285 6.91 2.96 14.57
N SER A 286 7.56 1.83 14.83
CA SER A 286 8.96 1.56 14.46
C SER A 286 9.16 1.50 12.94
N TRP A 287 8.16 0.98 12.22
CA TRP A 287 8.10 0.90 10.77
C TRP A 287 6.95 1.73 10.19
N LYS A 288 7.22 2.44 9.08
CA LYS A 288 6.25 3.22 8.29
C LYS A 288 6.58 3.07 6.80
N GLY A 289 5.58 3.12 5.93
CA GLY A 289 5.82 3.05 4.49
C GLY A 289 4.56 3.13 3.66
N ILE A 290 4.71 3.00 2.35
CA ILE A 290 3.61 2.83 1.40
C ILE A 290 3.61 1.39 0.94
N VAL A 291 2.48 0.70 1.08
CA VAL A 291 2.22 -0.52 0.32
C VAL A 291 1.51 -0.12 -0.95
N TYR A 292 1.89 -0.68 -2.08
CA TYR A 292 1.28 -0.39 -3.38
C TYR A 292 1.10 -1.68 -4.16
N SER A 293 0.34 -1.60 -5.24
CA SER A 293 0.10 -2.73 -6.15
C SER A 293 0.94 -2.61 -7.40
N ALA A 294 1.40 -3.73 -7.93
CA ALA A 294 2.22 -3.78 -9.13
C ALA A 294 1.76 -4.83 -10.13
N ALA A 295 2.23 -4.68 -11.38
CA ALA A 295 1.75 -5.40 -12.56
C ALA A 295 0.27 -5.11 -12.91
N GLY A 296 -0.23 -5.66 -14.01
CA GLY A 296 -1.59 -5.37 -14.50
C GLY A 296 -2.68 -6.01 -13.64
N SER A 297 -3.62 -5.20 -13.14
CA SER A 297 -4.77 -5.62 -12.30
C SER A 297 -5.76 -6.54 -13.01
N TRP A 298 -5.70 -6.62 -14.35
CA TRP A 298 -6.46 -7.58 -15.17
C TRP A 298 -5.80 -8.96 -15.26
N THR A 299 -4.72 -9.21 -14.51
CA THR A 299 -3.95 -10.44 -14.60
C THR A 299 -3.77 -11.11 -13.24
N PRO A 300 -3.55 -12.44 -13.20
CA PRO A 300 -3.19 -13.15 -11.97
C PRO A 300 -1.85 -12.71 -11.38
N ARG A 301 -1.09 -11.90 -12.13
CA ARG A 301 0.22 -11.37 -11.73
C ARG A 301 0.11 -10.11 -10.88
N TYR A 302 -1.08 -9.55 -10.65
CA TYR A 302 -1.23 -8.42 -9.73
C TYR A 302 -0.74 -8.81 -8.32
N LYS A 303 -0.02 -7.92 -7.65
CA LYS A 303 0.63 -8.20 -6.35
C LYS A 303 0.84 -6.93 -5.54
N LEU A 304 1.08 -7.07 -4.24
CA LEU A 304 1.49 -5.97 -3.37
C LEU A 304 3.02 -5.89 -3.24
N ALA A 305 3.52 -4.67 -3.13
CA ALA A 305 4.92 -4.32 -2.90
C ALA A 305 5.03 -3.12 -1.95
N VAL A 306 6.26 -2.77 -1.52
CA VAL A 306 6.48 -1.83 -0.41
C VAL A 306 7.52 -0.78 -0.77
N LEU A 307 7.25 0.47 -0.39
CA LEU A 307 8.22 1.53 -0.19
C LEU A 307 8.39 1.76 1.31
N HIS A 308 9.60 1.64 1.83
CA HIS A 308 9.87 1.90 3.24
C HIS A 308 10.17 3.38 3.46
N TYR A 309 9.53 4.03 4.43
CA TYR A 309 9.90 5.38 4.82
C TYR A 309 11.10 5.37 5.78
N ASN A 310 12.29 5.72 5.29
CA ASN A 310 13.53 5.67 6.07
C ASN A 310 13.82 6.96 6.87
N GLY A 311 12.86 7.89 6.93
CA GLY A 311 13.01 9.20 7.57
C GLY A 311 13.31 10.32 6.57
N GLY A 312 13.66 11.51 7.08
CA GLY A 312 13.93 12.68 6.25
C GLY A 312 12.66 13.34 5.69
N ASP A 313 12.81 14.04 4.56
CA ASP A 313 11.71 14.76 3.90
C ASP A 313 10.84 13.80 3.07
N PRO A 314 9.55 13.62 3.38
CA PRO A 314 8.65 12.79 2.57
C PRO A 314 8.53 13.20 1.10
N LEU A 315 8.85 14.45 0.74
CA LEU A 315 8.89 14.92 -0.65
C LEU A 315 10.22 14.60 -1.35
N ASN A 316 11.17 13.94 -0.67
CA ASN A 316 12.40 13.45 -1.28
C ASN A 316 12.23 11.98 -1.68
N PRO A 317 12.40 11.59 -2.96
CA PRO A 317 12.30 10.20 -3.39
C PRO A 317 13.24 9.24 -2.64
N ARG A 318 14.39 9.73 -2.17
CA ARG A 318 15.34 8.93 -1.37
C ARG A 318 14.81 8.53 0.00
N SER A 319 13.73 9.16 0.46
CA SER A 319 13.04 8.79 1.68
C SER A 319 12.19 7.53 1.55
N TRP A 320 12.04 6.99 0.33
CA TRP A 320 11.15 5.88 0.00
C TRP A 320 11.88 4.73 -0.72
N PRO A 321 12.94 4.13 -0.15
CA PRO A 321 13.59 2.96 -0.76
C PRO A 321 12.58 1.84 -1.06
N LYS A 322 12.64 1.32 -2.29
CA LYS A 322 11.78 0.25 -2.78
C LYS A 322 12.23 -1.13 -2.28
N GLY A 323 11.25 -1.93 -1.84
CA GLY A 323 11.44 -3.33 -1.52
C GLY A 323 11.81 -4.16 -2.75
N GLN A 324 12.78 -5.06 -2.60
CA GLN A 324 13.34 -5.84 -3.72
C GLN A 324 12.46 -7.04 -4.15
N GLN A 325 11.41 -7.34 -3.39
CA GLN A 325 10.52 -8.47 -3.61
C GLN A 325 9.07 -8.06 -3.32
N PRO A 326 8.08 -8.73 -3.95
CA PRO A 326 6.68 -8.57 -3.58
C PRO A 326 6.45 -8.86 -2.09
N LEU A 327 5.56 -8.08 -1.48
CA LEU A 327 5.04 -8.32 -0.14
C LEU A 327 4.04 -9.48 -0.14
N LEU A 328 3.19 -9.51 -1.15
CA LEU A 328 2.12 -10.50 -1.29
C LEU A 328 1.82 -10.75 -2.77
N GLU A 329 1.94 -11.99 -3.22
CA GLU A 329 1.56 -12.43 -4.57
C GLU A 329 0.69 -13.69 -4.53
N SER A 330 0.10 -14.08 -5.66
CA SER A 330 -0.61 -15.36 -5.75
C SER A 330 0.34 -16.53 -5.42
N SER A 331 -0.15 -17.53 -4.70
CA SER A 331 0.61 -18.76 -4.46
C SER A 331 0.74 -19.65 -5.70
N GLY A 332 0.03 -19.33 -6.79
CA GLY A 332 -0.03 -20.16 -8.00
C GLY A 332 -0.85 -21.45 -7.84
N HIS A 333 -1.62 -21.58 -6.77
CA HIS A 333 -2.48 -22.74 -6.53
C HIS A 333 -3.84 -22.58 -7.22
N ASP A 334 -4.40 -23.70 -7.66
CA ASP A 334 -5.64 -23.86 -8.42
C ASP A 334 -6.91 -23.27 -7.75
N LYS A 335 -6.84 -22.92 -6.46
CA LYS A 335 -7.98 -22.41 -5.66
C LYS A 335 -7.91 -20.90 -5.36
N GLY A 336 -6.87 -20.21 -5.84
CA GLY A 336 -6.64 -18.79 -5.53
C GLY A 336 -6.34 -18.54 -4.04
N PRO A 337 -6.25 -17.26 -3.61
CA PRO A 337 -6.52 -16.04 -4.38
C PRO A 337 -5.54 -15.77 -5.52
N TRP A 338 -6.03 -15.25 -6.64
CA TRP A 338 -5.19 -14.77 -7.75
C TRP A 338 -5.21 -13.25 -7.84
N GLY A 339 -4.10 -12.67 -8.30
CA GLY A 339 -3.94 -11.22 -8.46
C GLY A 339 -4.24 -10.41 -7.18
N PRO A 340 -3.66 -10.72 -6.01
CA PRO A 340 -3.94 -9.95 -4.81
C PRO A 340 -3.41 -8.52 -4.91
N GLY A 341 -4.27 -7.53 -4.68
CA GLY A 341 -3.82 -6.15 -4.68
C GLY A 341 -4.86 -5.14 -4.23
N HIS A 342 -4.49 -3.87 -4.38
CA HIS A 342 -5.17 -2.68 -3.91
C HIS A 342 -5.65 -2.88 -2.46
N GLY A 343 -4.68 -3.04 -1.55
CA GLY A 343 -4.93 -3.55 -0.21
C GLY A 343 -4.87 -2.48 0.87
N SER A 344 -5.98 -2.20 1.57
CA SER A 344 -6.04 -1.32 2.74
C SER A 344 -5.64 -2.03 4.05
N PHE A 345 -5.31 -1.28 5.10
CA PHE A 345 -4.79 -1.83 6.35
C PHE A 345 -5.54 -1.35 7.58
N ILE A 346 -5.84 -2.28 8.49
CA ILE A 346 -6.46 -1.96 9.78
C ILE A 346 -5.75 -2.64 10.94
N ASN A 347 -5.70 -1.94 12.07
CA ASN A 347 -5.23 -2.50 13.34
C ASN A 347 -6.44 -2.93 14.20
N ILE A 348 -6.42 -4.17 14.67
CA ILE A 348 -7.43 -4.74 15.56
C ILE A 348 -6.72 -5.33 16.78
N GLY A 349 -6.64 -4.53 17.84
CA GLY A 349 -5.87 -4.89 19.02
C GLY A 349 -4.38 -4.91 18.71
N ASP A 350 -3.74 -6.05 18.92
CA ASP A 350 -2.33 -6.34 18.64
C ASP A 350 -2.07 -6.86 17.21
N GLU A 351 -3.12 -6.98 16.40
CA GLU A 351 -3.04 -7.53 15.04
C GLU A 351 -3.19 -6.43 13.99
N THR A 352 -2.37 -6.50 12.95
CA THR A 352 -2.54 -5.72 11.71
C THR A 352 -3.05 -6.65 10.62
N LEU A 353 -4.09 -6.21 9.90
CA LEU A 353 -4.70 -6.96 8.80
C LEU A 353 -4.61 -6.15 7.52
N CYS A 354 -4.27 -6.81 6.43
CA CYS A 354 -4.41 -6.31 5.07
C CYS A 354 -5.75 -6.78 4.51
N ILE A 355 -6.58 -5.85 4.05
CA ILE A 355 -7.80 -6.10 3.30
C ILE A 355 -7.52 -5.78 1.84
N PHE A 356 -7.52 -6.77 0.96
CA PHE A 356 -7.17 -6.63 -0.45
C PHE A 356 -8.20 -7.34 -1.32
N HIS A 357 -8.24 -7.06 -2.61
CA HIS A 357 -9.04 -7.85 -3.53
C HIS A 357 -8.23 -8.97 -4.19
N GLY A 358 -8.88 -10.06 -4.58
CA GLY A 358 -8.31 -11.08 -5.45
C GLY A 358 -9.38 -12.01 -5.98
N THR A 359 -9.14 -12.62 -7.14
CA THR A 359 -10.11 -13.51 -7.80
C THR A 359 -10.03 -14.94 -7.26
N ASP A 360 -11.06 -15.76 -7.48
CA ASP A 360 -11.05 -17.18 -7.08
C ASP A 360 -10.29 -18.03 -8.12
N ARG A 361 -10.30 -17.60 -9.39
CA ARG A 361 -9.66 -18.30 -10.51
C ARG A 361 -8.69 -17.39 -11.25
N GLU A 362 -7.71 -18.01 -11.90
CA GLU A 362 -6.64 -17.34 -12.64
C GLU A 362 -7.16 -16.51 -13.82
N ASP A 363 -8.26 -16.95 -14.45
CA ASP A 363 -8.81 -16.45 -15.71
C ASP A 363 -9.91 -15.39 -15.56
N GLU A 364 -10.17 -14.90 -14.34
CA GLU A 364 -11.27 -13.96 -14.06
C GLU A 364 -10.91 -12.49 -14.36
N GLY A 365 -9.63 -12.13 -14.41
CA GLY A 365 -9.19 -10.76 -14.71
C GLY A 365 -9.81 -9.72 -13.76
N TRP A 366 -10.50 -8.71 -14.31
CA TRP A 366 -11.20 -7.72 -13.49
C TRP A 366 -12.53 -8.20 -12.89
N GLU A 367 -13.05 -9.32 -13.38
CA GLU A 367 -14.30 -9.90 -12.88
C GLU A 367 -14.07 -10.62 -11.54
N ASN A 368 -15.12 -10.65 -10.71
CA ASN A 368 -15.13 -11.43 -9.47
C ASN A 368 -13.97 -11.16 -8.48
N ARG A 369 -13.39 -9.95 -8.49
CA ARG A 369 -12.39 -9.50 -7.50
C ARG A 369 -13.06 -9.32 -6.13
N LYS A 370 -12.94 -10.32 -5.25
CA LYS A 370 -13.55 -10.33 -3.90
C LYS A 370 -12.61 -9.73 -2.87
N ALA A 371 -13.14 -8.98 -1.91
CA ALA A 371 -12.39 -8.57 -0.74
C ALA A 371 -11.98 -9.77 0.11
N ARG A 372 -10.73 -9.76 0.55
CA ARG A 372 -10.03 -10.80 1.28
C ARG A 372 -9.20 -10.17 2.38
N CYS A 373 -8.82 -10.97 3.37
CA CYS A 373 -8.08 -10.51 4.54
C CYS A 373 -6.98 -11.48 4.91
N GLN A 374 -5.77 -10.95 5.09
CA GLN A 374 -4.61 -11.71 5.58
C GLN A 374 -3.83 -10.87 6.59
N ARG A 375 -3.19 -11.56 7.54
CA ARG A 375 -2.43 -10.93 8.63
C ARG A 375 -1.17 -10.24 8.11
N VAL A 376 -0.80 -9.11 8.70
CA VAL A 376 0.52 -8.50 8.54
C VAL A 376 1.30 -8.66 9.85
N MET A 377 2.51 -9.20 9.78
CA MET A 377 3.48 -9.10 10.87
C MET A 377 4.51 -8.04 10.53
N PHE A 378 5.11 -7.43 11.55
CA PHE A 378 6.28 -6.57 11.36
C PHE A 378 7.52 -7.31 11.86
N THR A 379 8.54 -7.33 11.02
CA THR A 379 9.86 -7.89 11.29
C THR A 379 10.89 -6.77 11.24
N GLU A 380 12.15 -7.06 11.57
CA GLU A 380 13.24 -6.09 11.48
C GLU A 380 13.43 -5.52 10.06
N VAL A 381 13.02 -6.27 9.03
CA VAL A 381 13.12 -5.86 7.62
C VAL A 381 11.83 -5.21 7.08
N GLY A 382 10.79 -5.08 7.92
CA GLY A 382 9.50 -4.47 7.55
C GLY A 382 8.31 -5.44 7.59
N PRO A 383 7.19 -5.09 6.91
CA PRO A 383 5.98 -5.91 6.92
C PRO A 383 6.24 -7.25 6.23
N TYR A 384 5.67 -8.29 6.80
CA TYR A 384 5.76 -9.66 6.31
C TYR A 384 4.38 -10.28 6.25
N MET A 385 4.04 -10.77 5.06
CA MET A 385 2.77 -11.43 4.79
C MET A 385 2.94 -12.88 4.29
N GLY A 386 4.09 -13.52 4.54
CA GLY A 386 4.33 -14.88 4.05
C GLY A 386 4.69 -14.97 2.57
N HIS A 387 4.91 -13.84 1.90
CA HIS A 387 5.18 -13.67 0.46
C HIS A 387 4.04 -14.05 -0.48
N THR A 388 3.30 -15.12 -0.18
CA THR A 388 2.15 -15.55 -1.00
C THR A 388 0.85 -15.44 -0.22
N CYS A 389 -0.25 -15.15 -0.91
CA CYS A 389 -1.59 -15.33 -0.37
C CYS A 389 -1.77 -16.78 0.06
N GLY A 390 -2.22 -17.01 1.29
CA GLY A 390 -2.67 -18.35 1.64
C GLY A 390 -3.98 -18.70 0.96
N HIS A 391 -4.35 -19.97 1.09
CA HIS A 391 -5.59 -20.48 0.53
C HIS A 391 -6.79 -19.72 1.09
N ALA A 392 -7.72 -19.38 0.20
CA ALA A 392 -9.02 -18.89 0.60
C ALA A 392 -9.76 -20.00 1.37
N GLU A 393 -10.10 -19.74 2.63
CA GLU A 393 -10.81 -20.76 3.40
C GLU A 393 -12.22 -21.03 2.86
N SER A 394 -12.60 -22.31 2.79
CA SER A 394 -13.99 -22.76 2.66
C SER A 394 -14.63 -22.97 4.05
N GLU A 395 -15.96 -22.87 4.15
CA GLU A 395 -16.75 -22.89 5.41
C GLU A 395 -16.55 -24.08 6.37
N LYS A 396 -15.75 -25.09 6.01
CA LYS A 396 -15.60 -26.37 6.74
C LYS A 396 -14.18 -26.61 7.24
N GLN A 397 -13.73 -25.88 8.26
CA GLN A 397 -12.44 -26.08 8.94
C GLN A 397 -12.62 -26.29 10.47
N PRO A 398 -11.65 -26.92 11.16
CA PRO A 398 -11.79 -27.40 12.53
C PRO A 398 -11.78 -26.28 13.56
N LYS A 399 -12.67 -26.41 14.56
CA LYS A 399 -12.75 -25.51 15.71
C LYS A 399 -11.40 -25.46 16.42
N LYS A 400 -10.68 -24.31 16.35
CA LYS A 400 -9.44 -23.89 17.08
C LYS A 400 -8.26 -23.33 16.22
N GLY A 401 -8.38 -23.27 14.89
CA GLY A 401 -7.35 -22.65 14.00
C GLY A 401 -7.13 -21.14 14.24
N LEU A 402 -6.08 -20.54 13.68
CA LEU A 402 -5.84 -19.10 13.84
C LEU A 402 -6.87 -18.27 13.07
N VAL A 403 -7.36 -18.67 11.90
CA VAL A 403 -8.56 -18.02 11.32
C VAL A 403 -9.77 -18.14 12.22
N ASP A 404 -9.96 -19.25 12.90
CA ASP A 404 -11.02 -19.40 13.90
C ASP A 404 -10.83 -18.42 15.08
N LYS A 405 -9.59 -18.17 15.49
CA LYS A 405 -9.22 -17.16 16.50
C LYS A 405 -9.38 -15.73 15.96
N LEU A 406 -9.00 -15.46 14.72
CA LEU A 406 -9.19 -14.19 14.03
C LEU A 406 -10.69 -13.93 13.89
N ARG A 407 -11.48 -14.84 13.31
CA ARG A 407 -12.94 -14.79 13.28
C ARG A 407 -13.50 -14.51 14.68
N ARG A 408 -13.11 -15.27 15.71
CA ARG A 408 -13.54 -14.98 17.09
C ARG A 408 -13.13 -13.60 17.58
N ARG A 409 -11.91 -13.11 17.31
CA ARG A 409 -11.45 -11.77 17.72
C ARG A 409 -12.15 -10.66 16.94
N LEU A 410 -12.28 -10.82 15.63
CA LEU A 410 -13.07 -9.97 14.73
C LEU A 410 -14.54 -9.91 15.15
N SER A 411 -15.06 -10.99 15.74
CA SER A 411 -16.41 -11.10 16.31
C SER A 411 -16.49 -10.75 17.81
N LYS A 412 -15.38 -10.49 18.53
CA LYS A 412 -15.37 -10.22 19.98
C LYS A 412 -14.91 -8.80 20.29
N GLN A 413 -15.62 -8.15 21.22
CA GLN A 413 -15.13 -6.93 21.87
C GLN A 413 -13.89 -7.25 22.72
N LYS A 414 -12.82 -6.48 22.56
CA LYS A 414 -12.04 -6.06 23.72
C LYS A 414 -12.64 -4.74 24.18
N ASP A 415 -13.44 -4.81 25.24
CA ASP A 415 -13.74 -3.65 26.06
C ASP A 415 -12.50 -3.37 26.91
N GLU A 416 -11.48 -2.74 26.32
CA GLU A 416 -10.45 -2.07 27.11
C GLU A 416 -10.76 -0.58 27.08
N ILE A 417 -11.63 -0.18 28.02
CA ILE A 417 -11.53 1.16 28.57
C ILE A 417 -10.15 1.19 29.25
N VAL A 418 -9.16 1.80 28.62
CA VAL A 418 -8.06 2.38 29.37
C VAL A 418 -8.66 3.68 29.92
N PRO A 419 -9.03 3.77 31.21
CA PRO A 419 -9.42 5.05 31.75
C PRO A 419 -8.18 5.91 31.65
N ASP A 420 -8.32 7.08 31.04
CA ASP A 420 -7.30 8.11 31.05
C ASP A 420 -7.04 8.50 32.51
N LYS A 421 -6.11 7.80 33.16
CA LYS A 421 -5.58 8.15 34.48
C LYS A 421 -4.67 9.36 34.31
N LYS A 422 -5.23 10.48 33.84
CA LYS A 422 -4.66 11.84 33.96
C LYS A 422 -5.66 12.98 33.67
N ALA A 423 -6.96 12.73 33.67
CA ALA A 423 -7.97 13.80 33.54
C ALA A 423 -8.78 14.09 34.83
N ASN A 424 -8.26 13.75 36.01
CA ASN A 424 -8.88 14.07 37.32
C ASN A 424 -7.98 14.93 38.23
N SER A 425 -7.41 16.00 37.69
CA SER A 425 -6.84 17.08 38.51
C SER A 425 -6.89 18.44 37.83
N LEU A 426 -8.04 18.85 37.29
CA LEU A 426 -8.25 20.25 36.87
C LEU A 426 -9.72 20.68 36.90
N LYS A 427 -10.45 20.24 37.94
CA LYS A 427 -11.76 20.78 38.33
C LYS A 427 -11.88 20.89 39.85
N VAL A 428 -10.98 21.64 40.50
CA VAL A 428 -11.15 22.13 41.90
C VAL A 428 -10.62 23.57 42.10
N LEU A 429 -10.24 24.33 41.06
CA LEU A 429 -9.63 25.67 41.27
C LEU A 429 -10.32 26.87 40.61
N LEU A 430 -11.62 26.78 40.31
CA LEU A 430 -12.43 27.96 40.01
C LEU A 430 -13.81 27.82 40.67
N GLY A 431 -13.87 28.25 41.93
CA GLY A 431 -15.07 28.33 42.75
C GLY A 431 -14.70 28.81 44.15
N ASN A 432 -14.82 30.13 44.38
CA ASN A 432 -14.61 30.89 45.62
C ASN A 432 -13.19 31.40 45.90
N CYS A 433 -12.84 32.54 45.29
CA CYS A 433 -12.47 33.80 45.95
C CYS A 433 -12.35 34.90 44.89
#